data_AF-A0A2M7XRQ4-F1
#
_entry.id   AF-A0A2M7XRQ4-F1
#
_cell.length_a   1.000
_cell.length_b   1.000
_cell.length_c   1.000
_cell.angle_alpha   90.00
_cell.angle_beta   90.00
_cell.angle_gamma   90.00
#
_symmetry.space_group_name_H-M   'P 1'
#
loop_
_entity.id
_entity.type
_entity.pdbx_description
1 polymer ?
#
loop_
_entity_poly.entity_id
_entity_poly.type
_entity_poly.pdbx_seq_one_letter_code
_entity_poly.pdbx_strand_id
1 'polypeptide(L)'
;GIAGGSVGRLLLKDKSLESYLVKWSNSENFWMRRSAIIGQLKLKRQTNAELLFGFCGKMAHEKEFFIRKAIGWALREYAKTNPNAVKHFVENMGEKLSGLSRREALKHLN
;
A
#
# COMPACT_ATOMS: atom_id res chain seq x y z
N GLY A 1 -0.83 10.51 -13.42
CA GLY A 1 -0.14 9.24 -13.14
C GLY A 1 -1.02 8.07 -13.52
N ILE A 2 -0.64 7.34 -14.58
CA ILE A 2 -1.52 6.40 -15.33
C ILE A 2 -1.64 5.01 -14.67
N ALA A 3 -0.76 4.66 -13.71
CA ALA A 3 -0.68 3.29 -13.20
C ALA A 3 -1.82 2.84 -12.25
N GLY A 4 -2.41 3.74 -11.46
CA GLY A 4 -3.36 3.33 -10.40
C GLY A 4 -4.78 2.96 -10.87
N GLY A 5 -5.18 3.39 -12.07
CA GLY A 5 -6.54 3.18 -12.59
C GLY A 5 -6.71 1.86 -13.35
N SER A 6 -5.72 1.50 -14.17
CA SER A 6 -5.79 0.33 -15.06
C SER A 6 -5.46 -0.97 -14.33
N VAL A 7 -4.43 -0.98 -13.47
CA VAL A 7 -4.00 -2.18 -12.73
C VAL A 7 -5.08 -2.66 -11.77
N GLY A 8 -5.70 -1.75 -11.01
CA GLY A 8 -6.81 -2.10 -10.12
C GLY A 8 -7.97 -2.76 -10.86
N ARG A 9 -8.40 -2.21 -12.00
CA ARG A 9 -9.51 -2.79 -12.77
C ARG A 9 -9.17 -4.18 -13.33
N LEU A 10 -7.91 -4.43 -13.68
CA LEU A 10 -7.46 -5.75 -14.11
C LEU A 10 -7.46 -6.75 -12.95
N LEU A 11 -7.00 -6.36 -11.76
CA LEU A 11 -7.06 -7.20 -10.55
C LEU A 11 -8.48 -7.63 -10.18
N LEU A 12 -9.48 -6.76 -10.43
CA LEU A 12 -10.89 -7.11 -10.21
C LEU A 12 -11.40 -8.15 -11.21
N LYS A 13 -10.86 -8.16 -12.43
CA LYS A 13 -11.25 -9.12 -13.47
C LYS A 13 -10.51 -10.44 -13.31
N ASP A 14 -9.27 -10.38 -12.85
CA ASP A 14 -8.39 -11.53 -12.69
C ASP A 14 -7.54 -11.38 -11.42
N LYS A 15 -7.95 -12.08 -10.36
CA LYS A 15 -7.22 -12.10 -9.09
C LYS A 15 -5.86 -12.78 -9.20
N SER A 16 -5.62 -13.62 -10.21
CA SER A 16 -4.31 -14.24 -10.40
C SER A 16 -3.21 -13.20 -10.64
N LEU A 17 -3.59 -11.99 -11.08
CA LEU A 17 -2.68 -10.87 -11.27
C LEU A 17 -2.06 -10.34 -9.96
N GLU A 18 -2.59 -10.70 -8.79
CA GLU A 18 -1.97 -10.42 -7.49
C GLU A 18 -0.56 -11.04 -7.40
N SER A 19 -0.32 -12.18 -8.07
CA SER A 19 1.01 -12.81 -8.16
C SER A 19 2.07 -11.89 -8.77
N TYR A 20 1.70 -11.02 -9.71
CA TYR A 20 2.62 -10.04 -10.27
C TYR A 20 2.94 -8.93 -9.28
N LEU A 21 1.98 -8.52 -8.44
CA LEU A 21 2.25 -7.57 -7.35
C LEU A 21 3.24 -8.18 -6.35
N VAL A 22 3.07 -9.46 -6.02
CA VAL A 22 4.01 -10.18 -5.16
C VAL A 22 5.39 -10.23 -5.81
N LYS A 23 5.49 -10.55 -7.11
CA LYS A 23 6.76 -10.53 -7.85
C LYS A 23 7.40 -9.14 -7.82
N TRP A 24 6.62 -8.09 -8.08
CA TRP A 24 7.11 -6.70 -8.07
C TRP A 24 7.56 -6.24 -6.70
N SER A 25 6.94 -6.75 -5.62
CA SER A 25 7.34 -6.48 -4.24
C SER A 25 8.74 -6.99 -3.90
N ASN A 26 9.30 -7.89 -4.71
CA ASN A 26 10.63 -8.49 -4.55
C ASN A 26 11.67 -7.93 -5.53
N SER A 27 11.28 -7.01 -6.42
CA SER A 27 12.20 -6.46 -7.41
C SER A 27 13.27 -5.57 -6.77
N GLU A 28 14.47 -5.55 -7.33
CA GLU A 28 15.52 -4.59 -6.97
C GLU A 28 15.16 -3.14 -7.38
N ASN A 29 14.34 -2.99 -8.41
CA ASN A 29 13.87 -1.69 -8.86
C ASN A 29 12.75 -1.16 -7.94
N PHE A 30 13.02 -0.05 -7.25
CA PHE A 30 12.06 0.54 -6.32
C PHE A 30 10.76 1.00 -7.01
N TRP A 31 10.76 1.31 -8.31
CA TRP A 31 9.53 1.65 -9.04
C TRP A 31 8.58 0.45 -9.15
N MET A 32 9.12 -0.76 -9.25
CA MET A 32 8.31 -1.99 -9.25
C MET A 32 7.74 -2.24 -7.86
N ARG A 33 8.56 -2.14 -6.80
CA ARG A 33 8.10 -2.27 -5.40
C ARG A 33 7.03 -1.23 -5.06
N ARG A 34 7.24 0.03 -5.49
CA ARG A 34 6.26 1.10 -5.38
C ARG A 34 4.94 0.73 -6.06
N SER A 35 5.02 0.18 -7.26
CA SER A 35 3.85 -0.25 -8.03
C SER A 35 3.09 -1.39 -7.33
N ALA A 36 3.80 -2.30 -6.64
CA ALA A 36 3.16 -3.33 -5.81
C ALA A 36 2.32 -2.71 -4.68
N ILE A 37 2.85 -1.69 -3.98
CA ILE A 37 2.14 -1.01 -2.88
C ILE A 37 0.87 -0.31 -3.37
N ILE A 38 0.93 0.44 -4.48
CA ILE A 38 -0.20 1.24 -4.98
C ILE A 38 -1.08 0.49 -5.99
N GLY A 39 -0.79 -0.77 -6.30
CA GLY A 39 -1.53 -1.56 -7.30
C GLY A 39 -3.01 -1.72 -6.95
N GLN A 40 -3.34 -1.71 -5.66
CA GLN A 40 -4.70 -1.88 -5.14
C GLN A 40 -5.41 -0.56 -4.75
N LEU A 41 -4.80 0.60 -5.04
CA LEU A 41 -5.16 1.89 -4.42
C LEU A 41 -6.67 2.20 -4.50
N LYS A 42 -7.34 1.92 -5.61
CA LYS A 42 -8.75 2.32 -5.84
C LYS A 42 -9.76 1.18 -5.70
N LEU A 43 -9.37 0.05 -5.10
CA LEU A 43 -10.25 -1.13 -5.00
C LEU A 43 -11.27 -1.04 -3.84
N LYS A 44 -11.07 -0.15 -2.88
CA LYS A 44 -11.99 0.07 -1.74
C LYS A 44 -12.29 -1.24 -1.01
N ARG A 45 -13.56 -1.68 -0.95
CA ARG A 45 -13.99 -2.94 -0.33
C ARG A 45 -13.40 -4.19 -0.99
N GLN A 46 -12.90 -4.07 -2.22
CA GLN A 46 -12.29 -5.17 -2.97
C GLN A 46 -10.76 -5.23 -2.77
N THR A 47 -10.16 -4.32 -1.99
CA THR A 47 -8.75 -4.39 -1.65
C THR A 47 -8.48 -5.67 -0.84
N ASN A 48 -7.50 -6.46 -1.28
CA ASN A 48 -6.90 -7.51 -0.49
C ASN A 48 -6.02 -6.87 0.60
N ALA A 49 -6.61 -6.74 1.80
CA ALA A 49 -6.00 -6.07 2.94
C ALA A 49 -4.73 -6.76 3.42
N GLU A 50 -4.70 -8.10 3.39
CA GLU A 50 -3.53 -8.89 3.80
C GLU A 50 -2.33 -8.57 2.89
N LEU A 51 -2.52 -8.55 1.57
CA LEU A 51 -1.47 -8.15 0.64
C LEU A 51 -1.04 -6.69 0.83
N LEU A 52 -2.00 -5.78 1.02
CA LEU A 52 -1.70 -4.36 1.24
C LEU A 52 -0.81 -4.17 2.48
N PHE A 53 -1.25 -4.70 3.63
CA PHE A 53 -0.50 -4.58 4.88
C PHE A 53 0.82 -5.36 4.82
N GLY A 54 0.84 -6.52 4.16
CA GLY A 54 2.06 -7.29 3.91
C GLY A 54 3.11 -6.50 3.13
N PHE A 55 2.73 -5.84 2.04
CA PHE A 55 3.65 -4.99 1.27
C PHE A 55 4.12 -3.77 2.08
N CYS A 56 3.21 -3.09 2.78
CA CYS A 56 3.56 -1.95 3.63
C CYS A 56 4.53 -2.34 4.75
N GLY A 57 4.30 -3.47 5.42
CA GLY A 57 5.18 -3.98 6.48
C GLY A 57 6.55 -4.38 5.94
N LYS A 58 6.57 -5.14 4.83
CA LYS A 58 7.81 -5.58 4.17
C LYS A 58 8.72 -4.41 3.78
N MET A 59 8.15 -3.32 3.27
CA MET A 59 8.91 -2.17 2.76
C MET A 59 9.04 -1.02 3.77
N ALA A 60 8.60 -1.21 5.01
CA ALA A 60 8.59 -0.15 6.03
C ALA A 60 10.00 0.38 6.37
N HIS A 61 11.01 -0.50 6.27
CA HIS A 61 12.42 -0.17 6.51
C HIS A 61 13.05 0.67 5.39
N GLU A 62 12.43 0.76 4.22
CA GLU A 62 13.01 1.46 3.08
C GLU A 62 13.14 2.97 3.34
N LYS A 63 14.27 3.54 2.91
CA LYS A 63 14.57 4.98 3.04
C LYS A 63 14.12 5.80 1.84
N GLU A 64 13.82 5.13 0.72
CA GLU A 64 13.38 5.75 -0.52
C GLU A 64 12.09 6.56 -0.31
N PHE A 65 12.13 7.84 -0.70
CA PHE A 65 11.04 8.78 -0.50
C PHE A 65 9.76 8.30 -1.19
N PHE A 66 9.88 7.81 -2.44
CA PHE A 66 8.71 7.39 -3.22
C PHE A 66 8.04 6.13 -2.67
N ILE A 67 8.79 5.25 -2.00
CA ILE A 67 8.25 4.08 -1.30
C ILE A 67 7.50 4.52 -0.04
N ARG A 68 8.11 5.38 0.78
CA ARG A 68 7.47 5.91 1.99
C ARG A 68 6.16 6.65 1.69
N LYS A 69 6.13 7.43 0.60
CA LYS A 69 4.90 8.08 0.11
C LYS A 69 3.88 7.08 -0.39
N ALA A 70 4.30 6.05 -1.13
CA ALA A 70 3.39 5.01 -1.59
C ALA A 70 2.71 4.26 -0.45
N ILE A 71 3.46 3.88 0.60
CA ILE A 71 2.91 3.27 1.81
C ILE A 71 1.85 4.18 2.44
N GLY A 72 2.20 5.45 2.68
CA GLY A 72 1.28 6.43 3.26
C GLY A 72 0.01 6.62 2.44
N TRP A 73 0.12 6.70 1.11
CA TRP A 73 -1.03 6.87 0.22
C TRP A 73 -1.91 5.64 0.14
N ALA A 74 -1.33 4.44 0.07
CA ALA A 74 -2.09 3.20 0.03
C ALA A 74 -2.90 2.98 1.32
N LEU A 75 -2.27 3.22 2.48
CA LEU A 75 -2.93 3.16 3.78
C LEU A 75 -4.02 4.23 3.91
N ARG A 76 -3.73 5.49 3.55
CA ARG A 76 -4.70 6.60 3.59
C ARG A 76 -5.93 6.33 2.71
N GLU A 77 -5.72 5.77 1.52
CA GLU A 77 -6.82 5.46 0.63
C GLU A 77 -7.66 4.31 1.18
N TYR A 78 -7.02 3.25 1.70
CA TYR A 78 -7.73 2.14 2.32
C TYR A 78 -8.45 2.54 3.61
N ALA A 79 -7.94 3.53 4.34
CA ALA A 79 -8.56 4.08 5.54
C ALA A 79 -9.97 4.66 5.28
N LYS A 80 -10.27 5.10 4.04
CA LYS A 80 -11.63 5.50 3.64
C LYS A 80 -12.62 4.33 3.63
N THR A 81 -12.12 3.10 3.59
CA THR A 81 -12.92 1.86 3.60
C THR A 81 -12.89 1.23 4.99
N ASN A 82 -11.71 1.09 5.60
CA ASN A 82 -11.56 0.49 6.93
C ASN A 82 -10.57 1.31 7.78
N PRO A 83 -11.03 2.38 8.44
CA PRO A 83 -10.15 3.27 9.22
C PRO A 83 -9.54 2.56 10.42
N ASN A 84 -10.29 1.67 11.09
CA ASN A 84 -9.82 0.95 12.29
C ASN A 84 -8.67 -0.01 11.97
N ALA A 85 -8.74 -0.73 10.84
CA ALA A 85 -7.65 -1.60 10.41
C ALA A 85 -6.36 -0.81 10.13
N VAL A 86 -6.47 0.38 9.53
CA VAL A 86 -5.30 1.24 9.27
C VAL A 86 -4.73 1.80 10.57
N LYS A 87 -5.55 2.25 11.52
CA LYS A 87 -5.09 2.69 12.85
C LYS A 87 -4.31 1.58 13.55
N HIS A 88 -4.90 0.39 13.65
CA HIS A 88 -4.28 -0.76 14.29
C HIS A 88 -2.95 -1.16 13.63
N PHE A 89 -2.90 -1.19 12.29
CA PHE A 89 -1.66 -1.47 11.56
C PHE A 89 -0.56 -0.43 11.88
N VAL A 90 -0.89 0.86 11.85
CA VAL A 90 0.06 1.95 12.09
C VAL A 90 0.54 1.97 13.55
N GLU A 91 -0.31 1.62 14.50
CA GLU A 91 0.04 1.44 15.92
C GLU A 91 1.00 0.26 16.09
N ASN A 92 0.65 -0.93 15.58
CA ASN A 92 1.47 -2.14 15.69
C ASN A 92 2.85 -2.00 15.04
N MET A 93 2.94 -1.25 13.94
CA MET A 93 4.23 -1.01 13.29
C MET A 93 5.14 -0.09 14.11
N GLY A 94 4.60 0.77 14.97
CA GLY A 94 5.39 1.68 15.81
C GLY A 94 6.48 2.43 15.02
N GLU A 95 7.68 2.47 15.59
CA GLU A 95 8.86 3.13 15.00
C GLU A 95 9.37 2.46 13.70
N LYS A 96 8.91 1.24 13.38
CA LYS A 96 9.29 0.58 12.12
C LYS A 96 8.68 1.28 10.90
N LEU A 97 7.56 1.98 11.07
CA LEU A 97 6.93 2.77 10.01
C LEU A 97 7.49 4.19 10.01
N SER A 98 8.02 4.64 8.87
CA SER A 98 8.57 5.99 8.76
C SER A 98 7.57 7.07 9.20
N GLY A 99 8.06 8.12 9.85
CA GLY A 99 7.21 9.26 10.27
C GLY A 99 6.44 9.89 9.11
N LEU A 100 7.01 9.91 7.89
CA LEU A 100 6.30 10.36 6.69
C LEU A 100 5.10 9.46 6.36
N SER A 101 5.32 8.14 6.30
CA SER A 101 4.26 7.17 6.00
C SER A 101 3.15 7.21 7.04
N ARG A 102 3.51 7.32 8.34
CA ARG A 102 2.56 7.47 9.45
C ARG A 102 1.69 8.72 9.28
N ARG A 103 2.31 9.89 9.10
CA ARG A 103 1.58 11.17 8.92
C ARG A 103 0.64 11.13 7.71
N GLU A 104 1.08 10.55 6.60
CA GLU A 104 0.25 10.43 5.40
C GLU A 104 -0.92 9.45 5.61
N ALA A 105 -0.68 8.29 6.23
CA ALA A 105 -1.70 7.28 6.49
C ALA A 105 -2.83 7.80 7.38
N LEU A 106 -2.49 8.56 8.43
CA LEU A 106 -3.44 9.02 9.45
C LEU A 106 -4.05 10.39 9.16
N LYS A 107 -3.71 11.05 8.03
CA LYS A 107 -4.07 12.45 7.76
C LYS A 107 -5.56 12.80 7.92
N HIS A 108 -6.44 11.82 7.69
CA HIS A 108 -7.90 11.98 7.69
C HIS A 108 -8.61 11.15 8.76
N LEU A 109 -7.86 10.62 9.74
CA LEU A 109 -8.38 9.74 10.79
C LEU A 109 -8.40 10.41 12.18
N ASN A 110 -8.07 11.70 12.19
CA ASN A 110 -8.13 12.59 13.34
C ASN A 110 -9.39 13.44 13.25
#